data_AF-A0A1V3C6T6-F1
#
_entry.id   AF-A0A1V3C6T6-F1
#
_cell.length_a   1.000
_cell.length_b   1.000
_cell.length_c   1.000
_cell.angle_alpha   90.00
_cell.angle_beta   90.00
_cell.angle_gamma   90.00
#
_symmetry.space_group_name_H-M   'P 1'
#
loop_
_entity.id
_entity.type
_entity.pdbx_description
1 polymer ?
#
loop_
_entity_poly.entity_id
_entity_poly.type
_entity_poly.pdbx_seq_one_letter_code
_entity_poly.pdbx_strand_id
1 'polypeptide(L)'
;MSDDPRDLSGLSSPELVRLLLDATNPPPATDAERAEFFDFKARVFATLTDRDENPAAAVFAARARADRDRLLAQIENEKRGGLS
;
A
#
# COMPACT_ATOMS: atom_id res chain seq x y z
N MET A 1 -13.12 -4.80 -0.89
CA MET A 1 -12.18 -4.70 -2.04
C MET A 1 -12.00 -3.23 -2.28
N SER A 2 -10.79 -2.70 -2.06
CA SER A 2 -10.51 -1.29 -2.29
C SER A 2 -10.61 -0.95 -3.79
N ASP A 3 -11.31 0.14 -4.13
CA ASP A 3 -11.53 0.63 -5.51
C ASP A 3 -10.35 1.46 -6.04
N ASP A 4 -9.16 1.30 -5.46
CA ASP A 4 -8.00 2.12 -5.80
C ASP A 4 -7.58 1.94 -7.26
N PRO A 5 -7.36 3.03 -8.01
CA PRO A 5 -6.98 2.96 -9.41
C PRO A 5 -5.71 2.13 -9.59
N ARG A 6 -5.76 1.19 -10.55
CA ARG A 6 -4.59 0.37 -10.92
C ARG A 6 -3.55 1.16 -11.68
N ASP A 7 -4.00 2.14 -12.47
CA ASP A 7 -3.14 3.05 -13.21
C ASP A 7 -3.03 4.39 -12.48
N LEU A 8 -1.82 4.72 -12.05
CA LEU A 8 -1.46 5.95 -11.35
C LEU A 8 -0.65 6.92 -12.25
N SER A 9 -0.29 6.47 -13.46
CA SER A 9 0.66 7.16 -14.35
C SER A 9 0.14 8.49 -14.89
N GLY A 10 -1.19 8.67 -14.93
CA GLY A 10 -1.84 9.92 -15.36
C GLY A 10 -2.07 10.95 -14.25
N LEU A 11 -1.90 10.60 -12.98
CA LEU A 11 -2.15 11.52 -11.85
C LEU A 11 -0.94 12.44 -11.61
N SER A 12 -1.11 13.63 -11.06
CA SER A 12 0.00 14.47 -10.58
C SER A 12 0.46 14.05 -9.16
N SER A 13 1.64 14.48 -8.72
CA SER A 13 2.13 14.18 -7.35
C SER A 13 1.16 14.61 -6.24
N PRO A 14 0.52 15.81 -6.29
CA PRO A 14 -0.52 16.18 -5.32
C PRO A 14 -1.77 15.29 -5.38
N GLU A 15 -2.19 14.84 -6.57
CA GLU A 15 -3.32 13.92 -6.71
C GLU A 15 -3.01 12.54 -6.12
N LEU A 16 -1.78 12.04 -6.29
CA LEU A 16 -1.32 10.82 -5.65
C LEU A 16 -1.34 10.92 -4.12
N VAL A 17 -0.91 12.06 -3.57
CA VAL A 17 -0.94 12.28 -2.11
C VAL A 17 -2.37 12.35 -1.60
N ARG A 18 -3.27 13.05 -2.30
CA ARG A 18 -4.70 13.09 -1.95
C ARG A 18 -5.32 11.69 -1.96
N LEU A 19 -5.06 10.93 -3.01
CA LEU A 19 -5.55 9.55 -3.12
C LEU A 19 -5.06 8.68 -1.96
N LEU A 20 -3.79 8.84 -1.55
CA LEU A 20 -3.24 8.13 -0.38
C LEU A 20 -3.94 8.53 0.92
N LEU A 21 -4.25 9.82 1.11
CA LEU A 21 -4.96 10.31 2.29
C LEU A 21 -6.42 9.81 2.32
N ASP A 22 -7.10 9.85 1.18
CA ASP A 22 -8.48 9.35 1.06
C ASP A 22 -8.55 7.85 1.37
N ALA A 23 -7.56 7.06 0.95
CA ALA A 23 -7.47 5.64 1.27
C ALA A 23 -7.24 5.34 2.77
N THR A 24 -6.94 6.36 3.59
CA THR A 24 -6.85 6.23 5.06
C THR A 24 -8.13 6.65 5.78
N ASN A 25 -9.18 7.06 5.07
CA ASN A 25 -10.42 7.54 5.65
C ASN A 25 -11.68 6.92 5.00
N PRO A 26 -12.33 5.93 5.64
CA PRO A 26 -11.97 5.36 6.94
C PRO A 26 -10.70 4.51 6.86
N PRO A 27 -9.98 4.32 8.00
CA PRO A 27 -8.80 3.48 8.01
C PRO A 27 -9.17 2.02 7.73
N PRO A 28 -8.26 1.23 7.11
CA PRO A 28 -8.49 -0.20 6.87
C PRO A 28 -8.83 -0.94 8.16
N ALA A 29 -9.94 -1.68 8.18
CA ALA A 29 -10.47 -2.32 9.39
C ALA A 29 -9.98 -3.76 9.58
N THR A 30 -9.65 -4.45 8.49
CA THR A 30 -9.23 -5.86 8.49
C THR A 30 -7.78 -6.03 8.03
N ASP A 31 -7.21 -7.19 8.35
CA ASP A 31 -5.87 -7.59 7.91
C ASP A 31 -5.75 -7.64 6.37
N ALA A 32 -6.80 -8.09 5.70
CA ALA A 32 -6.86 -8.09 4.24
C ALA A 32 -6.86 -6.66 3.68
N GLU A 33 -7.70 -5.77 4.21
CA GLU A 33 -7.74 -4.37 3.79
C GLU A 33 -6.44 -3.62 4.09
N ARG A 34 -5.78 -3.91 5.22
CA ARG A 34 -4.47 -3.35 5.53
C ARG A 34 -3.40 -3.80 4.53
N ALA A 35 -3.44 -5.07 4.11
CA ALA A 35 -2.52 -5.58 3.09
C ALA A 35 -2.75 -4.93 1.72
N GLU A 36 -4.02 -4.74 1.33
CA GLU A 36 -4.40 -3.98 0.13
C GLU A 36 -3.91 -2.52 0.22
N PHE A 37 -4.09 -1.86 1.37
CA PHE A 37 -3.61 -0.50 1.60
C PHE A 37 -2.08 -0.39 1.50
N PHE A 38 -1.32 -1.33 2.07
CA PHE A 38 0.13 -1.31 1.97
C PHE A 38 0.63 -1.51 0.53
N ASP A 39 -0.05 -2.37 -0.25
CA ASP A 39 0.22 -2.50 -1.68
C ASP A 39 -0.03 -1.19 -2.43
N PHE A 40 -1.20 -0.57 -2.20
CA PHE A 40 -1.55 0.72 -2.79
C PHE A 40 -0.56 1.83 -2.41
N LYS A 41 -0.21 1.95 -1.12
CA LYS A 41 0.80 2.87 -0.62
C LYS A 41 2.16 2.67 -1.30
N ALA A 42 2.58 1.43 -1.51
CA ALA A 42 3.83 1.13 -2.22
C ALA A 42 3.79 1.62 -3.69
N ARG A 43 2.66 1.44 -4.38
CA ARG A 43 2.47 1.91 -5.77
C ARG A 43 2.51 3.44 -5.86
N VAL A 44 1.88 4.15 -4.93
CA VAL A 44 1.93 5.63 -4.86
C VAL A 44 3.38 6.12 -4.70
N PHE A 45 4.11 5.60 -3.72
CA PHE A 45 5.49 6.04 -3.47
C PHE A 45 6.47 5.65 -4.59
N ALA A 46 6.27 4.50 -5.24
CA ALA A 46 7.06 4.15 -6.42
C ALA A 46 6.82 5.17 -7.56
N THR A 47 5.56 5.52 -7.82
CA THR A 47 5.23 6.52 -8.85
C THR A 47 5.81 7.90 -8.53
N LEU A 48 5.81 8.31 -7.25
CA LEU A 48 6.45 9.56 -6.80
C LEU A 48 7.99 9.53 -6.95
N THR A 49 8.61 8.36 -6.76
CA THR A 49 10.06 8.19 -6.94
C THR A 49 10.45 8.44 -8.39
N ASP A 50 9.70 7.83 -9.32
CA ASP A 50 9.98 7.90 -10.75
C ASP A 50 9.78 9.31 -11.33
N ARG A 51 8.89 10.12 -10.72
CA ARG A 51 8.57 11.46 -11.19
C ARG A 51 9.42 12.57 -10.58
N ASP A 52 9.57 12.53 -9.26
CA ASP A 52 10.16 13.63 -8.51
C ASP A 52 11.65 13.38 -8.21
N GLU A 53 12.22 12.28 -8.74
CA GLU A 53 13.57 11.76 -8.45
C GLU A 53 13.85 11.71 -6.93
N ASN A 54 12.81 11.44 -6.13
CA ASN A 54 12.85 11.56 -4.69
C ASN A 54 13.31 10.23 -4.05
N PRO A 55 14.56 10.12 -3.57
CA PRO A 55 15.08 8.88 -3.01
C PRO A 55 14.36 8.48 -1.69
N ALA A 56 13.77 9.44 -0.97
CA ALA A 56 13.00 9.12 0.22
C ALA A 56 11.70 8.36 -0.14
N ALA A 57 11.07 8.69 -1.27
CA ALA A 57 9.90 7.99 -1.77
C ALA A 57 10.21 6.51 -2.05
N ALA A 58 11.40 6.19 -2.57
CA ALA A 58 11.83 4.82 -2.79
C ALA A 58 11.88 4.00 -1.49
N VAL A 59 12.39 4.62 -0.42
CA VAL A 59 12.43 4.00 0.93
C VAL A 59 11.03 3.74 1.45
N PHE A 60 10.09 4.68 1.26
CA PHE A 60 8.70 4.49 1.68
C PHE A 60 7.99 3.39 0.88
N ALA A 61 8.26 3.29 -0.43
CA ALA A 61 7.74 2.20 -1.25
C ALA A 61 8.25 0.83 -0.77
N ALA A 62 9.55 0.71 -0.49
CA ALA A 62 10.15 -0.52 0.01
C ALA A 62 9.58 -0.93 1.38
N ARG A 63 9.43 0.02 2.31
CA ARG A 63 8.83 -0.24 3.62
C ARG A 63 7.38 -0.71 3.51
N ALA A 64 6.56 -0.05 2.68
CA ALA A 64 5.17 -0.45 2.47
C ALA A 64 5.07 -1.88 1.90
N ARG A 65 5.96 -2.28 0.98
CA ARG A 65 6.03 -3.68 0.50
C ARG A 65 6.38 -4.64 1.62
N ALA A 66 7.38 -4.31 2.44
CA ALA A 66 7.77 -5.15 3.57
C ALA A 66 6.64 -5.31 4.61
N ASP A 67 5.89 -4.24 4.90
CA ASP A 67 4.74 -4.28 5.80
C ASP A 67 3.61 -5.15 5.25
N ARG A 68 3.32 -5.04 3.95
CA ARG A 68 2.38 -5.93 3.23
C ARG A 68 2.80 -7.38 3.37
N ASP A 69 4.04 -7.70 3.01
CA ASP A 69 4.53 -9.07 2.96
C ASP A 69 4.55 -9.71 4.35
N ARG A 70 4.93 -8.94 5.38
CA ARG A 70 4.84 -9.36 6.78
C ARG A 70 3.40 -9.69 7.18
N LEU A 71 2.45 -8.83 6.80
CA LEU A 71 1.04 -9.03 7.15
C LEU A 71 0.44 -10.25 6.42
N LEU A 72 0.76 -10.44 5.14
CA LEU A 72 0.35 -11.61 4.39
C LEU A 72 0.90 -12.91 4.99
N ALA A 73 2.17 -12.92 5.40
CA ALA A 73 2.76 -14.06 6.08
C ALA A 73 2.07 -14.35 7.44
N GLN A 74 1.68 -13.31 8.19
CA GLN A 74 0.91 -13.47 9.42
C GLN A 74 -0.46 -14.11 9.15
N ILE A 75 -1.22 -13.58 8.18
CA ILE A 75 -2.53 -14.12 7.78
C ILE A 75 -2.41 -15.59 7.36
N GLU A 76 -1.37 -15.95 6.61
CA GLU A 76 -1.11 -17.33 6.18
C GLU A 76 -0.82 -18.26 7.38
N ASN A 77 -0.02 -17.80 8.33
CA ASN A 77 0.30 -18.56 9.54
C ASN A 77 -0.93 -18.79 10.42
N GLU A 78 -1.79 -17.77 10.61
CA GLU A 78 -3.03 -17.89 11.36
C GLU A 78 -3.98 -18.92 10.73
N LYS A 79 -4.10 -18.91 9.39
CA LYS A 79 -4.90 -19.89 8.65
C LYS A 79 -4.36 -21.33 8.79
N ARG A 80 -3.04 -21.50 8.89
CA ARG A 80 -2.41 -22.82 9.08
C ARG A 80 -2.49 -23.33 10.52
N GLY A 81 -2.35 -22.43 11.50
CA GLY A 81 -2.38 -22.77 12.93
C GLY A 81 -3.77 -23.01 13.52
N GLY A 82 -4.83 -22.46 12.91
CA GLY A 82 -6.22 -22.65 13.35
C GLY A 82 -6.86 -24.00 12.98
N LEU A 83 -6.10 -24.92 12.37
CA LEU A 83 -6.54 -26.29 12.02
C LEU A 83 -5.97 -27.37 12.97
N SER A 84 -5.37 -26.98 14.10
CA SER A 84 -4.82 -27.91 15.11
C SER A 84 -5.73 -28.06 16.32
#